data_AF-A0A6I7NK31-F1
#
_entry.id   AF-A0A6I7NK31-F1
#
_cell.length_a   1.000
_cell.length_b   1.000
_cell.length_c   1.000
_cell.angle_alpha   90.00
_cell.angle_beta   90.00
_cell.angle_gamma   90.00
#
_symmetry.space_group_name_H-M   'P 1'
#
loop_
_entity.id
_entity.type
_entity.pdbx_description
1 polymer ?
#
loop_
_entity_poly.entity_id
_entity_poly.type
_entity_poly.pdbx_seq_one_letter_code
_entity_poly.pdbx_strand_id
1 'polypeptide(L)'
;MKRFFGFMSLFMMLFMLGACDMIQDEIQRAQSIKLEDYAVDIPNRTISLHITSDADEPVITSVIVNDTRYDLEAEGDDWYLLSDVPVATSYRITDVFYRTSVGVVLSYNVGFDISLDDVIDALPQNQLTEVEDEIVIGAYTVKSDEEAWVVIDSEEDFTVMELEDWAWIILEDDQPVFAVFEYLGVLYVVSASSFMEDYLE
;
A
#
# COMPACT_ATOMS: atom_id res chain seq x y z
N MET A 1 26.38 53.47 13.27
CA MET A 1 25.37 52.91 12.33
C MET A 1 25.95 52.11 11.17
N LYS A 2 26.98 52.56 10.43
CA LYS A 2 27.57 51.80 9.31
C LYS A 2 28.10 50.40 9.66
N ARG A 3 28.68 50.20 10.86
CA ARG A 3 29.18 48.89 11.32
C ARG A 3 28.08 47.89 11.69
N PHE A 4 26.89 48.38 12.06
CA PHE A 4 25.74 47.54 12.43
C PHE A 4 25.06 46.97 11.18
N PHE A 5 24.99 47.77 10.11
CA PHE A 5 24.48 47.34 8.80
C PHE A 5 25.34 46.25 8.15
N GLY A 6 26.67 46.34 8.28
CA GLY A 6 27.59 45.31 7.76
C GLY A 6 27.47 43.98 8.49
N PHE A 7 27.29 44.00 9.81
CA PHE A 7 27.10 42.78 10.62
C PHE A 7 25.75 42.10 10.32
N MET A 8 24.69 42.89 10.16
CA MET A 8 23.36 42.37 9.81
C MET A 8 23.35 41.79 8.38
N SER A 9 24.03 42.43 7.42
CA SER A 9 24.18 41.91 6.06
C SER A 9 25.01 40.63 6.00
N LEU A 10 26.09 40.51 6.79
CA LEU A 10 26.91 39.31 6.86
C LEU A 10 26.16 38.15 7.51
N PHE A 11 25.40 38.42 8.58
CA PHE A 11 24.56 37.43 9.26
C PHE A 11 23.44 36.94 8.34
N MET A 12 22.78 37.83 7.61
CA MET A 12 21.74 37.48 6.64
C MET A 12 22.29 36.65 5.47
N MET A 13 23.52 36.93 5.03
CA MET A 13 24.20 36.16 3.97
C MET A 13 24.63 34.76 4.46
N LEU A 14 25.10 34.64 5.71
CA LEU A 14 25.41 33.34 6.32
C LEU A 14 24.14 32.50 6.55
N PHE A 15 23.03 33.12 6.92
CA PHE A 15 21.72 32.45 7.02
C PHE A 15 21.22 31.98 5.65
N MET A 16 21.38 32.79 4.60
CA MET A 16 21.01 32.39 3.24
C MET A 16 21.86 31.23 2.72
N LEU A 17 23.17 31.23 2.98
CA LEU A 17 24.06 30.13 2.59
C LEU A 17 23.74 28.84 3.33
N GLY A 18 23.55 28.89 4.65
CA GLY A 18 23.15 27.70 5.43
C GLY A 18 21.77 27.17 5.06
N ALA A 19 20.82 28.05 4.70
CA ALA A 19 19.52 27.64 4.18
C ALA A 19 19.61 27.02 2.78
N CYS A 20 20.52 27.50 1.92
CA CYS A 20 20.74 26.91 0.60
C CYS A 20 21.32 25.48 0.69
N ASP A 21 22.31 25.25 1.55
CA ASP A 21 22.88 23.91 1.75
C ASP A 21 21.82 22.94 2.29
N MET A 22 21.04 23.37 3.30
CA MET A 22 19.95 22.56 3.86
C MET A 22 18.85 22.24 2.84
N ILE A 23 18.49 23.18 1.96
CA ILE A 23 17.52 22.94 0.89
C ILE A 23 18.06 21.95 -0.14
N GLN A 24 19.35 22.05 -0.50
CA GLN A 24 19.97 21.11 -1.43
C GLN A 24 20.02 19.69 -0.86
N ASP A 25 20.35 19.55 0.42
CA ASP A 25 20.33 18.26 1.12
C ASP A 25 18.90 17.67 1.13
N GLU A 26 17.87 18.48 1.41
CA GLU A 26 16.48 18.02 1.38
C GLU A 26 15.98 17.67 -0.03
N ILE A 27 16.45 18.36 -1.08
CA ILE A 27 16.16 18.00 -2.48
C ILE A 27 16.83 16.68 -2.84
N GLN A 28 18.09 16.48 -2.45
CA GLN A 28 18.82 15.24 -2.72
C GLN A 28 18.18 14.06 -1.99
N ARG A 29 17.69 14.25 -0.76
CA ARG A 29 16.88 13.28 -0.01
C ARG A 29 15.56 12.96 -0.70
N ALA A 30 14.87 13.95 -1.26
CA ALA A 30 13.65 13.68 -2.04
C ALA A 30 13.95 12.78 -3.24
N GLN A 31 15.08 13.00 -3.91
CA GLN A 31 15.49 12.28 -5.11
C GLN A 31 15.98 10.86 -4.84
N SER A 32 16.31 10.52 -3.59
CA SER A 32 16.66 9.14 -3.21
C SER A 32 15.45 8.26 -2.92
N ILE A 33 14.25 8.84 -2.76
CA ILE A 33 13.03 8.07 -2.48
C ILE A 33 12.72 7.16 -3.67
N LYS A 34 12.58 5.87 -3.39
CA LYS A 34 12.18 4.86 -4.37
C LYS A 34 11.12 3.96 -3.77
N LEU A 35 10.13 3.61 -4.58
CA LEU A 35 9.24 2.50 -4.31
C LEU A 35 9.84 1.29 -5.02
N GLU A 36 10.32 0.32 -4.25
CA GLU A 36 11.08 -0.82 -4.78
C GLU A 36 10.24 -2.09 -4.85
N ASP A 37 9.30 -2.25 -3.90
CA ASP A 37 8.48 -3.45 -3.79
C ASP A 37 7.12 -3.15 -3.16
N TYR A 38 6.22 -4.12 -3.21
CA TYR A 38 4.91 -4.05 -2.60
C TYR A 38 4.35 -5.44 -2.27
N ALA A 39 3.39 -5.46 -1.35
CA ALA A 39 2.57 -6.63 -1.07
C ALA A 39 1.12 -6.17 -0.90
N VAL A 40 0.17 -6.93 -1.44
CA VAL A 40 -1.26 -6.59 -1.38
C VAL A 40 -2.00 -7.71 -0.66
N ASP A 41 -2.72 -7.36 0.40
CA ASP A 41 -3.66 -8.25 1.07
C ASP A 41 -5.09 -7.87 0.66
N ILE A 42 -5.66 -8.64 -0.26
CA ILE A 42 -7.01 -8.40 -0.76
C ILE A 42 -8.07 -8.59 0.35
N PRO A 43 -8.07 -9.69 1.14
CA PRO A 43 -9.03 -9.88 2.24
C PRO A 43 -8.99 -8.77 3.30
N ASN A 44 -7.80 -8.34 3.72
CA ASN A 44 -7.64 -7.28 4.72
C ASN A 44 -7.72 -5.88 4.12
N ARG A 45 -7.76 -5.76 2.78
CA ARG A 45 -7.80 -4.49 2.05
C ARG A 45 -6.61 -3.58 2.39
N THR A 46 -5.44 -4.19 2.45
CA THR A 46 -4.20 -3.48 2.77
C THR A 46 -3.18 -3.59 1.64
N ILE A 47 -2.29 -2.59 1.59
CA ILE A 47 -1.12 -2.60 0.71
C ILE A 47 0.07 -2.22 1.57
N SER A 48 1.08 -3.08 1.65
CA SER A 48 2.38 -2.71 2.20
C SER A 48 3.29 -2.28 1.06
N LEU A 49 4.00 -1.16 1.24
CA LEU A 49 4.92 -0.60 0.26
C LEU A 49 6.33 -0.57 0.85
N HIS A 50 7.30 -1.07 0.10
CA HIS A 50 8.71 -0.94 0.43
C HIS A 50 9.26 0.34 -0.20
N ILE A 51 9.46 1.37 0.63
CA ILE A 51 9.86 2.71 0.22
C ILE A 51 11.21 3.04 0.82
N THR A 52 12.27 2.90 0.03
CA THR A 52 13.65 3.16 0.45
C THR A 52 14.01 4.63 0.25
N SER A 53 14.98 5.11 1.04
CA SER A 53 15.59 6.42 0.86
C SER A 53 16.99 6.46 1.47
N ASP A 54 17.89 7.27 0.89
CA ASP A 54 19.24 7.49 1.42
C ASP A 54 19.26 8.42 2.66
N ALA A 55 18.09 8.76 3.20
CA ALA A 55 17.99 9.58 4.40
C ALA A 55 18.21 8.74 5.67
N ASP A 56 18.86 9.31 6.69
CA ASP A 56 19.07 8.63 7.97
C ASP A 56 17.74 8.39 8.73
N GLU A 57 16.72 9.23 8.51
CA GLU A 57 15.37 9.14 9.11
C GLU A 57 14.29 9.72 8.16
N PRO A 58 13.93 9.08 7.04
CA PRO A 58 12.81 9.49 6.22
C PRO A 58 11.50 9.21 6.97
N VAL A 59 10.78 10.24 7.38
CA VAL A 59 9.39 10.06 7.83
C VAL A 59 8.50 10.13 6.61
N ILE A 60 8.36 9.01 5.90
CA ILE A 60 7.29 8.87 4.91
C ILE A 60 5.96 8.90 5.65
N THR A 61 5.01 9.70 5.16
CA THR A 61 3.78 10.02 5.90
C THR A 61 2.51 9.54 5.22
N SER A 62 2.48 9.58 3.87
CA SER A 62 1.28 9.28 3.10
C SER A 62 1.63 9.13 1.63
N VAL A 63 0.75 8.51 0.86
CA VAL A 63 0.86 8.37 -0.60
C VAL A 63 -0.45 8.74 -1.29
N ILE A 64 -0.39 9.02 -2.59
CA ILE A 64 -1.59 9.08 -3.45
C ILE A 64 -1.71 7.77 -4.20
N VAL A 65 -2.81 7.06 -3.99
CA VAL A 65 -3.21 5.87 -4.74
C VAL A 65 -4.53 6.15 -5.45
N ASN A 66 -4.58 6.01 -6.78
CA ASN A 66 -5.77 6.26 -7.60
C ASN A 66 -6.45 7.60 -7.24
N ASP A 67 -5.67 8.68 -7.24
CA ASP A 67 -6.10 10.05 -6.90
C ASP A 67 -6.59 10.27 -5.46
N THR A 68 -6.48 9.27 -4.58
CA THR A 68 -6.87 9.35 -3.16
C THR A 68 -5.64 9.29 -2.27
N ARG A 69 -5.59 10.14 -1.24
CA ARG A 69 -4.47 10.16 -0.28
C ARG A 69 -4.72 9.17 0.85
N TYR A 70 -3.72 8.34 1.12
CA TYR A 70 -3.70 7.39 2.24
C TYR A 70 -2.55 7.73 3.16
N ASP A 71 -2.81 7.76 4.47
CA ASP A 71 -1.76 7.84 5.47
C ASP A 71 -1.03 6.49 5.56
N LEU A 72 0.26 6.56 5.83
CA LEU A 72 1.11 5.39 5.95
C LEU A 72 1.44 5.11 7.42
N GLU A 73 1.34 3.84 7.79
CA GLU A 73 1.84 3.33 9.07
C GLU A 73 3.19 2.63 8.85
N ALA A 74 4.21 2.99 9.62
CA ALA A 74 5.53 2.40 9.49
C ALA A 74 5.56 1.01 10.15
N GLU A 75 5.96 -0.01 9.40
CA GLU A 75 6.05 -1.39 9.86
C GLU A 75 7.48 -1.77 10.28
N GLY A 76 8.48 -1.03 9.80
CA GLY A 76 9.91 -1.32 10.00
C GLY A 76 10.58 -1.68 8.69
N ASP A 77 11.92 -1.63 8.65
CA ASP A 77 12.72 -2.01 7.47
C ASP A 77 12.22 -1.40 6.14
N ASP A 78 11.92 -0.09 6.16
CA ASP A 78 11.40 0.68 5.03
C ASP A 78 10.02 0.23 4.48
N TRP A 79 9.31 -0.62 5.20
CA TRP A 79 7.93 -1.00 4.90
C TRP A 79 6.90 -0.05 5.53
N TYR A 80 5.88 0.26 4.73
CA TYR A 80 4.78 1.15 5.09
C TYR A 80 3.43 0.57 4.69
N LEU A 81 2.53 0.45 5.66
CA LEU A 81 1.18 -0.08 5.48
C LEU A 81 0.18 1.02 5.09
N LEU A 82 -0.61 0.72 4.07
CA LEU A 82 -1.88 1.38 3.76
C LEU A 82 -3.01 0.47 4.21
N SER A 83 -3.93 1.00 5.01
CA SER A 83 -5.14 0.30 5.43
C SER A 83 -6.39 0.81 4.70
N ASP A 84 -7.42 -0.03 4.63
CA ASP A 84 -8.73 0.27 4.06
C ASP A 84 -8.71 0.69 2.58
N VAL A 85 -7.73 0.20 1.82
CA VAL A 85 -7.63 0.50 0.39
C VAL A 85 -8.77 -0.21 -0.37
N PRO A 86 -9.54 0.48 -1.22
CA PRO A 86 -10.55 -0.16 -2.05
C PRO A 86 -9.92 -1.18 -2.99
N VAL A 87 -10.49 -2.38 -3.11
CA VAL A 87 -9.95 -3.39 -4.03
C VAL A 87 -10.18 -2.94 -5.47
N ALA A 88 -9.12 -2.92 -6.25
CA ALA A 88 -9.15 -2.51 -7.65
C ALA A 88 -8.34 -3.47 -8.52
N THR A 89 -8.65 -3.50 -9.82
CA THR A 89 -7.87 -4.24 -10.82
C THR A 89 -6.51 -3.61 -11.09
N SER A 90 -6.32 -2.35 -10.69
CA SER A 90 -5.03 -1.68 -10.67
C SER A 90 -4.95 -0.55 -9.63
N TYR A 91 -3.76 -0.36 -9.09
CA TYR A 91 -3.40 0.75 -8.21
C TYR A 91 -2.31 1.57 -8.85
N ARG A 92 -2.56 2.87 -9.00
CA ARG A 92 -1.56 3.84 -9.45
C ARG A 92 -1.12 4.71 -8.30
N ILE A 93 0.15 4.57 -7.93
CA ILE A 93 0.80 5.36 -6.89
C ILE A 93 1.53 6.52 -7.57
N THR A 94 1.00 7.73 -7.44
CA THR A 94 1.58 8.89 -8.14
C THR A 94 2.61 9.61 -7.29
N ASP A 95 2.31 9.82 -6.01
CA ASP A 95 3.10 10.69 -5.14
C ASP A 95 3.30 10.07 -3.77
N VAL A 96 4.53 10.21 -3.27
CA VAL A 96 4.92 9.89 -1.90
C VAL A 96 5.16 11.21 -1.15
N PHE A 97 4.59 11.35 0.04
CA PHE A 97 4.80 12.51 0.89
C PHE A 97 5.70 12.16 2.07
N TYR A 98 6.70 12.99 2.30
CA TYR A 98 7.61 12.83 3.43
C TYR A 98 7.74 14.13 4.22
N ARG A 99 8.01 13.99 5.51
CA ARG A 99 8.26 15.12 6.41
C ARG A 99 9.76 15.32 6.54
N THR A 100 10.22 16.53 6.21
CA THR A 100 11.62 16.92 6.35
C THR A 100 12.02 17.12 7.81
N SER A 101 13.33 17.19 8.05
CA SER A 101 13.91 17.47 9.37
C SER A 101 13.48 18.81 9.98
N VAL A 102 13.00 19.75 9.15
CA VAL A 102 12.47 21.06 9.57
C VAL A 102 10.94 21.13 9.60
N GLY A 103 10.27 19.97 9.48
CA GLY A 103 8.82 19.84 9.64
C GLY A 103 7.99 20.20 8.41
N VAL A 104 8.62 20.47 7.27
CA VAL A 104 7.93 20.73 5.99
C VAL A 104 7.53 19.39 5.38
N VAL A 105 6.33 19.31 4.79
CA VAL A 105 5.91 18.14 4.02
C VAL A 105 6.15 18.42 2.54
N LEU A 106 6.89 17.53 1.89
CA LEU A 106 7.18 17.59 0.46
C LEU A 106 6.61 16.35 -0.22
N SER A 107 6.29 16.49 -1.51
CA SER A 107 5.82 15.40 -2.35
C SER A 107 6.87 15.04 -3.39
N TYR A 108 6.99 13.75 -3.67
CA TYR A 108 7.83 13.23 -4.73
C TYR A 108 7.01 12.34 -5.65
N ASN A 109 7.11 12.59 -6.95
CA ASN A 109 6.39 11.80 -7.94
C ASN A 109 7.15 10.49 -8.19
N VAL A 110 6.54 9.36 -7.84
CA VAL A 110 7.13 8.03 -8.05
C VAL A 110 6.59 7.36 -9.31
N GLY A 111 5.30 7.57 -9.63
CA GLY A 111 4.66 7.02 -10.83
C GLY A 111 4.81 5.50 -10.93
N PHE A 112 4.30 4.78 -9.92
CA PHE A 112 4.37 3.33 -9.82
C PHE A 112 2.97 2.73 -10.04
N ASP A 113 2.88 1.65 -10.82
CA ASP A 113 1.62 0.97 -11.13
C ASP A 113 1.69 -0.48 -10.60
N ILE A 114 0.65 -0.91 -9.91
CA ILE A 114 0.43 -2.28 -9.44
C ILE A 114 -0.81 -2.80 -10.16
N SER A 115 -0.69 -3.89 -10.91
CA SER A 115 -1.86 -4.55 -11.51
C SER A 115 -2.30 -5.76 -10.70
N LEU A 116 -3.57 -6.15 -10.83
CA LEU A 116 -4.05 -7.38 -10.20
C LEU A 116 -3.35 -8.64 -10.72
N ASP A 117 -2.87 -8.61 -11.97
CA ASP A 117 -2.02 -9.67 -12.55
C ASP A 117 -0.74 -9.84 -11.74
N ASP A 118 -0.04 -8.71 -11.49
CA ASP A 118 1.20 -8.73 -10.70
C ASP A 118 0.93 -9.14 -9.24
N VAL A 119 -0.21 -8.74 -8.68
CA VAL A 119 -0.63 -9.16 -7.33
C VAL A 119 -0.86 -10.68 -7.27
N ILE A 120 -1.59 -11.24 -8.23
CA ILE A 120 -1.84 -12.68 -8.33
C ILE A 120 -0.53 -13.45 -8.43
N ASP A 121 0.40 -12.99 -9.27
CA ASP A 121 1.71 -13.61 -9.46
C ASP A 121 2.61 -13.52 -8.22
N ALA A 122 2.45 -12.47 -7.41
CA ALA A 122 3.21 -12.24 -6.18
C ALA A 122 2.62 -12.92 -4.94
N LEU A 123 1.36 -13.35 -4.97
CA LEU A 123 0.72 -14.01 -3.83
C LEU A 123 1.36 -15.40 -3.56
N PRO A 124 1.61 -15.75 -2.28
CA PRO A 124 2.06 -17.08 -1.92
C PRO A 124 1.10 -18.16 -2.41
N GLN A 125 1.65 -19.25 -2.99
CA GLN A 125 0.86 -20.35 -3.56
C GLN A 125 -0.03 -21.07 -2.54
N ASN A 126 0.26 -20.96 -1.24
CA ASN A 126 -0.57 -21.50 -0.16
C ASN A 126 -1.74 -20.59 0.21
N GLN A 127 -1.75 -19.33 -0.25
CA GLN A 127 -2.81 -18.37 0.05
C GLN A 127 -3.79 -18.21 -1.11
N LEU A 128 -3.34 -18.38 -2.36
CA LEU A 128 -4.16 -18.28 -3.56
C LEU A 128 -4.55 -19.67 -4.10
N THR A 129 -5.84 -19.87 -4.37
CA THR A 129 -6.37 -21.10 -4.98
C THR A 129 -7.29 -20.74 -6.14
N GLU A 130 -7.07 -21.37 -7.30
CA GLU A 130 -7.99 -21.33 -8.43
C GLU A 130 -9.16 -22.30 -8.21
N VAL A 131 -10.38 -21.86 -8.50
CA VAL A 131 -11.62 -22.64 -8.36
C VAL A 131 -12.05 -23.12 -9.74
N GLU A 132 -11.78 -24.39 -10.05
CA GLU A 132 -12.25 -25.00 -11.31
C GLU A 132 -13.76 -25.31 -11.25
N ASP A 133 -14.19 -26.09 -10.26
CA ASP A 133 -15.59 -26.47 -10.03
C ASP A 133 -16.02 -26.12 -8.60
N GLU A 134 -15.35 -26.72 -7.62
CA GLU A 134 -15.56 -26.45 -6.19
C GLU A 134 -14.27 -26.57 -5.40
N ILE A 135 -14.16 -25.79 -4.33
CA ILE A 135 -13.09 -25.93 -3.33
C ILE A 135 -13.67 -25.83 -1.92
N VAL A 136 -12.97 -26.45 -0.96
CA VAL A 136 -13.33 -26.40 0.46
C VAL A 136 -12.21 -25.69 1.22
N ILE A 137 -12.58 -24.65 1.98
CA ILE A 137 -11.68 -23.86 2.81
C ILE A 137 -12.27 -23.82 4.20
N GLY A 138 -11.69 -24.58 5.14
CA GLY A 138 -12.24 -24.69 6.49
C GLY A 138 -13.68 -25.22 6.47
N ALA A 139 -14.63 -24.42 6.97
CA ALA A 139 -16.06 -24.73 6.98
C ALA A 139 -16.79 -24.31 5.69
N TYR A 140 -16.11 -23.61 4.77
CA TYR A 140 -16.71 -23.00 3.59
C TYR A 140 -16.51 -23.89 2.36
N THR A 141 -17.54 -23.98 1.53
CA THR A 141 -17.47 -24.56 0.18
C THR A 141 -17.75 -23.47 -0.84
N VAL A 142 -16.78 -23.20 -1.70
CA VAL A 142 -16.88 -22.19 -2.77
C VAL A 142 -17.04 -22.91 -4.10
N LYS A 143 -18.04 -22.52 -4.90
CA LYS A 143 -18.39 -23.15 -6.18
C LYS A 143 -18.52 -22.12 -7.28
N SER A 144 -18.02 -22.44 -8.46
CA SER A 144 -18.40 -21.73 -9.67
C SER A 144 -19.84 -22.12 -10.03
N ASP A 145 -20.64 -21.18 -10.53
CA ASP A 145 -22.03 -21.42 -10.92
C ASP A 145 -22.33 -20.71 -12.26
N GLU A 146 -23.32 -21.20 -13.01
CA GLU A 146 -23.67 -20.64 -14.32
C GLU A 146 -24.70 -19.49 -14.21
N GLU A 147 -25.50 -19.47 -13.15
CA GLU A 147 -26.52 -18.46 -12.88
C GLU A 147 -25.98 -17.31 -12.00
N ALA A 148 -25.01 -17.62 -11.12
CA ALA A 148 -24.23 -16.68 -10.32
C ALA A 148 -22.73 -16.91 -10.53
N TRP A 149 -21.89 -15.87 -10.53
CA TRP A 149 -20.44 -16.06 -10.76
C TRP A 149 -19.75 -16.86 -9.64
N VAL A 150 -20.32 -16.87 -8.43
CA VAL A 150 -19.88 -17.72 -7.32
C VAL A 150 -21.03 -18.04 -6.36
N VAL A 151 -20.99 -19.25 -5.78
CA VAL A 151 -21.85 -19.66 -4.66
C VAL A 151 -20.97 -20.09 -3.49
N ILE A 152 -21.33 -19.66 -2.29
CA ILE A 152 -20.61 -19.97 -1.05
C ILE A 152 -21.58 -20.60 -0.05
N ASP A 153 -21.31 -21.85 0.30
CA ASP A 153 -22.03 -22.60 1.33
C ASP A 153 -21.16 -22.71 2.59
N SER A 154 -21.74 -22.57 3.78
CA SER A 154 -21.05 -22.81 5.06
C SER A 154 -22.00 -23.38 6.10
N GLU A 155 -21.46 -24.15 7.04
CA GLU A 155 -22.17 -24.54 8.27
C GLU A 155 -22.16 -23.41 9.32
N GLU A 156 -21.31 -22.41 9.13
CA GLU A 156 -21.12 -21.25 10.00
C GLU A 156 -21.83 -20.01 9.45
N ASP A 157 -22.24 -19.10 10.34
CA ASP A 157 -22.82 -17.82 9.94
C ASP A 157 -21.70 -16.89 9.44
N PHE A 158 -21.88 -16.31 8.26
CA PHE A 158 -20.92 -15.38 7.67
C PHE A 158 -21.60 -14.17 7.04
N THR A 159 -20.82 -13.12 6.81
CA THR A 159 -21.25 -11.93 6.08
C THR A 159 -20.46 -11.81 4.79
N VAL A 160 -21.13 -11.42 3.71
CA VAL A 160 -20.49 -11.07 2.44
C VAL A 160 -20.35 -9.56 2.37
N MET A 161 -19.12 -9.08 2.27
CA MET A 161 -18.82 -7.71 1.87
C MET A 161 -18.62 -7.68 0.35
N GLU A 162 -19.63 -7.19 -0.36
CA GLU A 162 -19.54 -6.94 -1.80
C GLU A 162 -18.68 -5.69 -2.03
N LEU A 163 -17.54 -5.85 -2.70
CA LEU A 163 -16.66 -4.73 -3.05
C LEU A 163 -17.03 -4.16 -4.41
N GLU A 164 -17.07 -5.05 -5.40
CA GLU A 164 -17.36 -4.78 -6.80
C GLU A 164 -18.12 -5.97 -7.38
N ASP A 165 -18.64 -5.85 -8.60
CA ASP A 165 -19.39 -6.91 -9.29
C ASP A 165 -18.58 -8.21 -9.54
N TRP A 166 -17.26 -8.19 -9.26
CA TRP A 166 -16.30 -9.26 -9.52
C TRP A 166 -15.52 -9.69 -8.27
N ALA A 167 -15.75 -9.09 -7.10
CA ALA A 167 -14.96 -9.36 -5.89
C ALA A 167 -15.77 -9.24 -4.60
N TRP A 168 -15.73 -10.28 -3.78
CA TRP A 168 -16.35 -10.35 -2.46
C TRP A 168 -15.32 -10.69 -1.38
N ILE A 169 -15.49 -10.14 -0.18
CA ILE A 169 -14.78 -10.57 1.02
C ILE A 169 -15.77 -11.29 1.94
N ILE A 170 -15.37 -12.46 2.42
CA ILE A 170 -16.12 -13.26 3.37
C ILE A 170 -15.63 -12.97 4.77
N LEU A 171 -16.57 -12.57 5.63
CA LEU A 171 -16.32 -12.16 7.00
C LEU A 171 -16.97 -13.13 7.98
N GLU A 172 -16.26 -13.41 9.06
CA GLU A 172 -16.76 -14.10 10.26
C GLU A 172 -16.49 -13.19 11.46
N ASP A 173 -17.52 -12.90 12.25
CA ASP A 173 -17.43 -11.94 13.38
C ASP A 173 -16.76 -10.59 13.00
N ASP A 174 -17.12 -10.05 11.83
CA ASP A 174 -16.55 -8.82 11.23
C ASP A 174 -15.04 -8.88 10.94
N GLN A 175 -14.44 -10.08 10.90
CA GLN A 175 -13.04 -10.30 10.51
C GLN A 175 -12.96 -11.01 9.15
N PRO A 176 -12.05 -10.60 8.25
CA PRO A 176 -11.87 -11.26 6.96
C PRO A 176 -11.34 -12.68 7.12
N VAL A 177 -11.98 -13.63 6.45
CA VAL A 177 -11.57 -15.04 6.38
C VAL A 177 -10.91 -15.34 5.05
N PHE A 178 -11.52 -14.91 3.95
CA PHE A 178 -10.96 -14.98 2.60
C PHE A 178 -11.67 -13.98 1.69
N ALA A 179 -11.05 -13.68 0.55
CA ALA A 179 -11.69 -12.99 -0.55
C ALA A 179 -11.85 -13.94 -1.74
N VAL A 180 -12.95 -13.79 -2.46
CA VAL A 180 -13.20 -14.48 -3.72
C VAL A 180 -13.37 -13.44 -4.81
N PHE A 181 -12.72 -13.66 -5.95
CA PHE A 181 -12.79 -12.73 -7.06
C PHE A 181 -12.63 -13.43 -8.41
N GLU A 182 -13.30 -12.90 -9.42
CA GLU A 182 -13.12 -13.33 -10.81
C GLU A 182 -12.13 -12.40 -11.51
N TYR A 183 -11.11 -12.98 -12.12
CA TYR A 183 -10.17 -12.23 -12.95
C TYR A 183 -9.89 -13.00 -14.25
N LEU A 184 -10.11 -12.31 -15.38
CA LEU A 184 -9.94 -12.88 -16.73
C LEU A 184 -10.72 -14.18 -16.97
N GLY A 185 -11.89 -14.34 -16.33
CA GLY A 185 -12.74 -15.53 -16.43
C GLY A 185 -12.28 -16.70 -15.58
N VAL A 186 -11.35 -16.48 -14.65
CA VAL A 186 -10.89 -17.47 -13.67
C VAL A 186 -11.33 -17.01 -12.28
N LEU A 187 -11.93 -17.94 -11.53
CA LEU A 187 -12.37 -17.69 -10.16
C LEU A 187 -11.23 -18.02 -9.20
N TYR A 188 -10.85 -17.06 -8.38
CA TYR A 188 -9.79 -17.19 -7.38
C TYR A 188 -10.34 -17.02 -5.98
N VAL A 189 -9.78 -17.79 -5.04
CA VAL A 189 -9.92 -17.54 -3.61
C VAL A 189 -8.56 -17.26 -3.00
N VAL A 190 -8.49 -16.17 -2.25
CA VAL A 190 -7.32 -15.79 -1.46
C VAL A 190 -7.68 -15.80 0.02
N SER A 191 -7.00 -16.63 0.79
CA SER A 191 -7.23 -16.72 2.24
C SER A 191 -6.68 -15.48 2.94
N ALA A 192 -7.39 -14.97 3.94
CA ALA A 192 -6.87 -13.90 4.78
C ALA A 192 -5.64 -14.41 5.51
N SER A 193 -4.54 -13.68 5.42
CA SER A 193 -3.35 -13.99 6.16
C SER A 193 -3.32 -13.17 7.45
N SER A 194 -2.66 -13.68 8.49
CA SER A 194 -2.13 -12.81 9.54
C SER A 194 -0.91 -12.10 8.96
N PHE A 195 -1.16 -11.07 8.15
CA PHE A 195 -0.17 -10.44 7.27
C PHE A 195 0.99 -9.87 8.09
N MET A 196 2.20 -10.44 7.91
CA MET A 196 3.55 -9.85 8.06
C MET A 196 4.67 -10.92 8.19
N GLU A 197 4.41 -12.14 8.66
CA GLU A 197 5.48 -13.14 8.83
C GLU A 197 5.99 -13.72 7.50
N ASP A 198 5.11 -13.93 6.51
CA ASP A 198 5.50 -14.62 5.25
C ASP A 198 6.15 -13.69 4.20
N TYR A 199 5.95 -12.38 4.28
CA TYR A 199 6.46 -11.40 3.29
C TYR A 199 7.77 -10.71 3.72
N LEU A 200 8.12 -10.78 5.01
CA LEU A 200 9.31 -10.12 5.58
C LEU A 200 10.50 -11.08 5.83
N GLU A 201 10.40 -12.37 5.46
CA GLU A 201 11.51 -13.35 5.55
C GLU A 201 12.49 -13.30 4.36
#